data_AF-A0A956TBX4-F1
#
_entry.id   AF-A0A956TBX4-F1
#
_cell.length_a   1.000
_cell.length_b   1.000
_cell.length_c   1.000
_cell.angle_alpha   90.00
_cell.angle_beta   90.00
_cell.angle_gamma   90.00
#
_symmetry.space_group_name_H-M   'P 1'
#
loop_
_entity.id
_entity.type
_entity.pdbx_description
1 polymer ?
#
loop_
_entity_poly.entity_id
_entity_poly.type
_entity_poly.pdbx_seq_one_letter_code
_entity_poly.pdbx_strand_id
1 'polypeptide(L)' 'TAAPPHGVFVPFATDTPLCPAVFLERPNRFVAFVELDGERQRVHVPDPGRLPELMIPGTACMLTDYGLRPNR' A
#
# COMPACT_ATOMS: atom_id res chain seq x y z
N THR A 1 0.73 5.61 28.25
CA THR A 1 1.47 5.64 26.98
C THR A 1 0.72 6.52 26.01
N ALA A 2 1.22 7.73 25.77
CA ALA A 2 0.49 8.78 25.05
C ALA A 2 0.44 8.49 23.54
N ALA A 3 -0.74 8.64 22.95
CA ALA A 3 -0.95 8.57 21.50
C ALA A 3 -0.15 9.70 20.79
N PRO A 4 0.32 9.48 19.55
CA PRO A 4 1.13 10.46 18.84
C PRO A 4 0.35 11.78 18.60
N PRO A 5 1.03 12.96 18.66
CA PRO A 5 0.40 14.26 18.84
C PRO A 5 -0.36 14.83 17.64
N HIS A 6 -0.43 14.13 16.51
CA HIS A 6 -1.19 14.58 15.34
C HIS A 6 -1.86 13.36 14.73
N GLY A 7 -3.18 13.37 14.59
CA GLY A 7 -3.92 12.31 13.92
C GLY A 7 -3.31 12.10 12.54
N VAL A 8 -2.66 10.96 12.34
CA VAL A 8 -2.01 10.62 11.07
C VAL A 8 -3.12 10.54 10.03
N PHE A 9 -3.22 11.57 9.19
CA PHE A 9 -4.15 11.59 8.08
C PHE A 9 -3.58 10.67 7.00
N VAL A 10 -4.09 9.44 6.98
CA VAL A 10 -3.85 8.48 5.91
C VAL A 10 -4.92 8.75 4.85
N PRO A 11 -4.58 9.32 3.67
CA PRO A 11 -5.56 9.67 2.64
C PRO A 11 -6.24 8.44 2.02
N PHE A 12 -5.74 7.25 2.34
CA PHE A 12 -6.39 5.98 2.11
C PHE A 12 -7.37 5.79 3.27
N ALA A 13 -8.59 6.33 3.13
CA ALA A 13 -9.69 6.00 4.03
C ALA A 13 -9.97 4.49 3.89
N THR A 14 -9.55 3.71 4.87
CA THR A 14 -9.72 2.25 4.86
C THR A 14 -10.66 1.89 6.01
N ASP A 15 -11.91 1.59 5.67
CA ASP A 15 -12.84 0.89 6.57
C ASP A 15 -12.36 -0.55 6.84
N THR A 16 -11.34 -0.98 6.10
CA THR A 16 -10.67 -2.28 6.17
C THR A 16 -9.31 -2.17 6.87
N PRO A 17 -8.90 -3.22 7.59
CA PRO A 17 -7.60 -3.24 8.26
C PRO A 17 -6.44 -3.17 7.25
N LEU A 18 -5.34 -2.53 7.66
CA LEU A 18 -4.10 -2.52 6.90
C LEU A 18 -3.34 -3.83 7.13
N CYS A 19 -2.87 -4.45 6.04
CA CYS A 19 -2.06 -5.66 6.07
C CYS A 19 -0.59 -5.33 5.74
N PRO A 20 0.38 -5.73 6.57
CA PRO A 20 1.79 -5.53 6.27
C PRO A 20 2.26 -6.45 5.14
N ALA A 21 3.16 -5.97 4.29
CA ALA A 21 3.78 -6.72 3.21
C ALA A 21 5.20 -6.21 2.91
N VAL A 22 5.95 -6.92 2.08
CA VAL A 22 7.27 -6.48 1.57
C VAL A 22 7.15 -6.13 0.10
N PHE A 23 7.57 -4.93 -0.28
CA PHE A 23 7.59 -4.53 -1.68
C PHE A 23 8.66 -5.30 -2.47
N LEU A 24 8.29 -5.86 -3.61
CA LEU A 24 9.22 -6.62 -4.46
C LEU A 24 9.61 -5.82 -5.70
N GLU A 25 8.64 -5.41 -6.52
CA GLU A 25 8.89 -4.66 -7.75
C GLU A 25 7.65 -3.93 -8.27
N ARG A 26 7.85 -2.97 -9.17
CA ARG A 26 6.78 -2.19 -9.81
C ARG A 26 6.97 -2.20 -11.33
N PRO A 27 6.44 -3.22 -12.03
CA PRO A 27 6.66 -3.35 -13.48
C PRO A 27 6.03 -2.21 -14.30
N ASN A 28 5.02 -1.51 -13.76
CA ASN A 28 4.46 -0.32 -14.39
C ASN A 28 3.80 0.61 -13.36
N ARG A 29 3.34 1.79 -13.81
CA ARG A 29 2.85 2.83 -12.91
C ARG A 29 1.59 2.48 -12.09
N PHE A 30 0.89 1.39 -12.42
CA PHE A 30 -0.36 0.99 -11.76
C PHE A 30 -0.29 -0.37 -11.05
N VAL A 31 0.81 -1.11 -11.21
CA VAL A 31 0.95 -2.47 -10.70
C VAL A 31 2.23 -2.60 -9.90
N ALA A 32 2.13 -3.15 -8.70
CA ALA A 32 3.27 -3.60 -7.90
C ALA A 32 3.13 -5.09 -7.56
N PHE A 33 4.26 -5.74 -7.33
CA PHE A 33 4.34 -7.04 -6.69
C PHE A 33 4.86 -6.87 -5.27
N VAL A 34 4.26 -7.62 -4.35
CA VAL A 34 4.59 -7.62 -2.93
C VAL A 34 4.66 -9.06 -2.43
N GLU A 35 5.42 -9.31 -1.37
CA GLU A 35 5.35 -10.54 -0.60
C GLU A 35 4.38 -10.33 0.56
N LEU A 36 3.34 -11.15 0.61
CA LEU A 36 2.34 -11.19 1.66
C LEU A 36 2.20 -12.64 2.10
N ASP A 37 2.38 -12.91 3.39
CA ASP A 37 2.33 -14.27 3.97
C ASP A 37 3.24 -15.28 3.25
N GLY A 38 4.41 -14.80 2.77
CA GLY A 38 5.39 -15.62 2.03
C GLY A 38 5.04 -15.86 0.55
N GLU A 39 3.93 -15.31 0.06
CA GLU A 39 3.50 -15.45 -1.33
C GLU A 39 3.62 -14.13 -2.10
N ARG A 40 4.01 -14.25 -3.37
CA ARG A 40 4.08 -13.10 -4.29
C ARG A 40 2.68 -12.72 -4.77
N GLN A 41 2.21 -11.55 -4.35
CA GLN A 41 0.92 -10.99 -4.72
C GLN A 41 1.02 -9.78 -5.65
N ARG A 42 0.04 -9.65 -6.55
CA ARG A 42 -0.10 -8.50 -7.46
C ARG A 42 -1.06 -7.48 -6.85
N VAL A 43 -0.63 -6.23 -6.71
CA VAL A 43 -1.43 -5.14 -6.10
C VAL A 43 -1.51 -3.91 -7.00
N HIS A 44 -2.54 -3.08 -6.77
CA HIS A 44 -2.74 -1.83 -7.49
C HIS A 44 -2.03 -0.66 -6.80
N VAL A 45 -1.36 0.19 -7.58
CA VAL A 45 -0.75 1.43 -7.11
C VAL A 45 -1.66 2.60 -7.53
N PRO A 46 -2.36 3.26 -6.58
CA PRO A 46 -3.34 4.30 -6.89
C PRO A 46 -2.70 5.64 -7.26
N ASP A 47 -1.48 5.94 -6.79
CA ASP A 47 -0.72 7.13 -7.15
C ASP A 47 0.40 6.77 -8.14
N PRO A 48 0.18 6.92 -9.45
CA PRO A 48 1.16 6.54 -10.45
C PRO A 48 2.42 7.43 -10.47
N GLY A 49 2.40 8.61 -9.83
CA GLY A 49 3.35 9.70 -10.07
C GLY A 49 4.55 9.76 -9.13
N ARG A 50 4.33 9.97 -7.82
CA ARG A 50 5.42 10.32 -6.87
C ARG A 50 6.25 9.16 -6.33
N LEU A 51 5.84 7.94 -6.64
CA LEU A 51 6.39 6.72 -6.03
C LEU A 51 7.68 6.10 -6.61
N PRO A 52 8.29 6.49 -7.76
CA PRO A 52 9.44 5.77 -8.31
C PRO A 52 10.64 5.69 -7.36
N GLU A 53 10.95 6.78 -6.66
CA GLU A 53 12.11 6.87 -5.76
C GLU A 53 11.86 6.23 -4.39
N LEU A 54 10.59 5.98 -4.05
CA LEU A 54 10.16 5.46 -2.74
C LEU A 54 9.96 3.95 -2.74
N MET A 55 9.90 3.32 -3.92
CA MET A 55 9.58 1.90 -4.07
C MET A 55 10.86 1.08 -4.26
N ILE A 56 11.59 0.92 -3.16
CA ILE A 56 12.85 0.17 -3.08
C ILE A 56 12.53 -1.30 -2.77
N PRO A 57 12.94 -2.28 -3.59
CA PRO A 57 12.73 -3.69 -3.29
C PRO A 57 13.22 -4.07 -1.88
N GLY A 58 12.42 -4.86 -1.16
CA GLY A 58 12.69 -5.29 0.22
C GLY A 58 12.17 -4.36 1.31
N THR A 59 11.59 -3.19 0.97
CA THR A 59 11.01 -2.30 1.99
C THR A 59 9.63 -2.75 2.43
N ALA A 60 9.33 -2.56 3.72
CA ALA A 60 7.99 -2.77 4.25
C ALA A 60 6.98 -1.81 3.60
N CYS A 61 5.78 -2.33 3.31
CA CYS A 61 4.65 -1.56 2.84
C CYS A 61 3.35 -2.01 3.53
N MET A 62 2.32 -1.16 3.44
CA MET A 62 0.99 -1.46 3.96
C MET A 62 0.02 -1.60 2.79
N LEU A 63 -0.74 -2.68 2.81
CA LEU A 63 -1.81 -2.97 1.86
C LEU A 63 -3.15 -2.72 2.52
N THR A 64 -4.14 -2.40 1.70
CA THR A 64 -5.54 -2.36 2.10
C THR A 64 -6.39 -2.96 0.99
N ASP A 65 -7.52 -3.54 1.37
CA ASP A 65 -8.54 -3.90 0.40
C ASP A 65 -9.18 -2.63 -0.16
N TYR A 66 -8.91 -2.36 -1.45
CA TYR A 66 -9.46 -1.23 -2.20
C TYR A 66 -10.80 -1.59 -2.88
N GLY A 67 -11.57 -2.51 -2.29
CA GLY A 67 -12.72 -3.17 -2.91
C GLY A 67 -14.12 -2.60 -2.65
N LEU A 68 -14.31 -1.53 -1.86
CA LEU A 68 -15.66 -1.00 -1.57
C LEU A 68 -15.74 0.54 -1.68
N ARG A 69 -15.66 1.06 -2.91
CA ARG A 69 -16.24 2.38 -3.21
C ARG A 69 -17.47 2.17 -4.11
N PRO A 70 -18.70 2.39 -3.63
CA PRO A 70 -19.93 2.03 -4.35
C PRO A 70 -20.21 2.81 -5.66
N ASN A 71 -19.38 3.79 -6.05
CA ASN A 71 -19.60 4.63 -7.23
C ASN A 71 -18.30 4.84 -8.04
N ARG A 72 -17.75 3.79 -8.65
CA ARG A 72 -16.74 3.91 -9.71
C ARG A 72 -17.16 3.15 -10.95
#